data_AF-Q216V7-F1
#
_entry.id   AF-Q216V7-F1
#
_cell.length_a   1.000
_cell.length_b   1.000
_cell.length_c   1.000
_cell.angle_alpha   90.00
_cell.angle_beta   90.00
_cell.angle_gamma   90.00
#
_symmetry.space_group_name_H-M   'P 1'
#
loop_
_entity.id
_entity.type
_entity.pdbx_description
1 polymer ?
#
loop_
_entity_poly.entity_id
_entity_poly.type
_entity_poly.pdbx_seq_one_letter_code
_entity_poly.pdbx_strand_id
1 'polypeptide(L)'
;MTQDGRLNLDIHASIREHLAVSLSSRELGALLPFLADILIKDGALLQGDLLAFAHRDPASNGNTRLILDSYVSFEAVLYFRVASRLWRMDGLDRSLREVMAHKLTGAGKVASGADIHPAAQIGERFVLDHGYGTVIGETCIIGGDCYILNGVVLGSSGIADNPAGRRRHPRIGNNVQIGANVRVFGAVEIGDNAFISPSCVVTRNIPSNTRVTIVNQLQIARPSGVRRDNCVSAYAQDDRLHLVGTNAMEFSVSIVDSDFMPADWLSLQKLQASRDHVQYAVSGRSMVPIGVRRPLNLELSSPKETSFLIEPPGLASLAESASLASQQVSLVS
;
A
#
# COMPACT_ATOMS: atom_id res chain seq x y z
N MET A 1 -28.69 28.60 -4.65
CA MET A 1 -27.56 28.17 -3.81
C MET A 1 -26.56 27.46 -4.71
N THR A 2 -25.27 27.81 -4.68
CA THR A 2 -24.24 27.17 -5.54
C THR A 2 -24.03 25.72 -5.13
N GLN A 3 -23.50 24.87 -6.03
CA GLN A 3 -23.14 23.48 -5.69
C GLN A 3 -22.18 23.43 -4.48
N ASP A 4 -21.20 24.32 -4.43
CA ASP A 4 -20.27 24.45 -3.30
C ASP A 4 -20.98 24.84 -1.99
N GLY A 5 -21.96 25.74 -2.08
CA GLY A 5 -22.75 26.15 -0.92
C GLY A 5 -23.56 25.00 -0.34
N ARG A 6 -24.17 24.17 -1.20
CA ARG A 6 -24.93 22.99 -0.78
C ARG A 6 -24.03 21.93 -0.18
N LEU A 7 -22.87 21.67 -0.79
CA LEU A 7 -21.89 20.70 -0.29
C LEU A 7 -21.41 21.07 1.13
N ASN A 8 -21.15 22.36 1.38
CA ASN A 8 -20.76 22.83 2.71
C ASN A 8 -21.85 22.62 3.77
N LEU A 9 -23.13 22.81 3.42
CA LEU A 9 -24.22 22.50 4.36
C LEU A 9 -24.28 21.01 4.69
N ASP A 10 -24.09 20.14 3.71
CA ASP A 10 -24.11 18.69 3.91
C ASP A 10 -22.95 18.24 4.80
N ILE A 11 -21.74 18.77 4.58
CA ILE A 11 -20.57 18.52 5.44
C ILE A 11 -20.83 19.03 6.87
N HIS A 12 -21.37 20.24 7.03
CA HIS A 12 -21.71 20.77 8.35
C HIS A 12 -22.76 19.92 9.08
N ALA A 13 -23.76 19.40 8.35
CA ALA A 13 -24.74 18.48 8.92
C ALA A 13 -24.07 17.19 9.39
N SER A 14 -23.20 16.62 8.56
CA SER A 14 -22.43 15.42 8.89
C SER A 14 -21.58 15.63 10.14
N ILE A 15 -20.81 16.72 10.25
CA ILE A 15 -20.02 17.04 11.45
C ILE A 15 -20.90 17.06 12.72
N ARG A 16 -22.07 17.70 12.67
CA ARG A 16 -22.98 17.77 13.84
C ARG A 16 -23.50 16.39 14.25
N GLU A 17 -23.87 15.56 13.28
CA GLU A 17 -24.34 14.20 13.53
C GLU A 17 -23.25 13.36 14.20
N HIS A 18 -22.03 13.39 13.68
CA HIS A 18 -20.90 12.62 14.19
C HIS A 18 -20.51 13.06 15.61
N LEU A 19 -20.55 14.38 15.88
CA LEU A 19 -20.40 14.92 17.23
C LEU A 19 -21.51 14.43 18.18
N ALA A 20 -22.77 14.48 17.74
CA ALA A 20 -23.92 14.11 18.56
C ALA A 20 -23.95 12.61 18.91
N VAL A 21 -23.50 11.75 18.00
CA VAL A 21 -23.42 10.29 18.21
C VAL A 21 -22.24 9.92 19.10
N SER A 22 -21.14 10.66 19.04
CA SER A 22 -19.88 10.29 19.70
C SER A 22 -19.68 10.90 21.10
N LEU A 23 -20.36 12.01 21.40
CA LEU A 23 -20.11 12.80 22.61
C LEU A 23 -21.34 12.87 23.50
N SER A 24 -21.12 12.90 24.82
CA SER A 24 -22.19 13.09 25.81
C SER A 24 -22.73 14.52 25.79
N SER A 25 -23.93 14.73 26.36
CA SER A 25 -24.54 16.06 26.46
C SER A 25 -23.65 17.08 27.18
N ARG A 26 -22.88 16.64 28.19
CA ARG A 26 -21.91 17.50 28.88
C ARG A 26 -20.76 17.93 27.97
N GLU A 27 -20.22 17.00 27.20
CA GLU A 27 -19.13 17.25 26.25
C GLU A 27 -19.59 18.17 25.11
N LEU A 28 -20.78 17.90 24.56
CA LEU A 28 -21.41 18.77 23.56
C LEU A 28 -21.63 20.19 24.11
N GLY A 29 -22.14 20.31 25.34
CA GLY A 29 -22.32 21.60 26.00
C GLY A 29 -21.01 22.40 26.12
N ALA A 30 -19.91 21.73 26.42
CA ALA A 30 -18.58 22.36 26.47
C ALA A 30 -18.06 22.78 25.08
N LEU A 31 -18.46 22.10 24.02
CA LEU A 31 -18.06 22.41 22.64
C LEU A 31 -18.88 23.52 21.98
N LEU A 32 -20.06 23.87 22.51
CA LEU A 32 -20.95 24.87 21.91
C LEU A 32 -20.25 26.20 21.54
N PRO A 33 -19.39 26.79 22.38
CA PRO A 33 -18.69 28.04 22.04
C PRO A 33 -17.75 27.92 20.83
N PHE A 34 -17.29 26.71 20.53
CA PHE A 34 -16.31 26.42 19.48
C PHE A 34 -16.94 25.84 18.21
N LEU A 35 -18.21 25.45 18.27
CA LEU A 35 -18.89 24.73 17.19
C LEU A 35 -18.88 25.50 15.86
N ALA A 36 -19.06 26.82 15.89
CA ALA A 36 -19.01 27.63 14.68
C ALA A 36 -17.62 27.57 14.00
N ASP A 37 -16.55 27.63 14.79
CA ASP A 37 -15.18 27.57 14.28
C ASP A 37 -14.84 26.19 13.72
N ILE A 38 -15.28 25.13 14.41
CA ILE A 38 -15.17 23.73 13.95
C ILE A 38 -15.85 23.59 12.59
N LEU A 39 -17.12 23.99 12.49
CA LEU A 39 -17.88 23.86 11.24
C LEU A 39 -17.22 24.60 10.09
N ILE A 40 -16.78 25.85 10.31
CA ILE A 40 -16.17 26.66 9.25
C ILE A 40 -14.81 26.08 8.81
N LYS A 41 -13.90 25.82 9.76
CA LYS A 41 -12.53 25.46 9.42
C LYS A 41 -12.37 23.98 9.06
N ASP A 42 -12.99 23.08 9.81
CA ASP A 42 -12.94 21.65 9.49
C ASP A 42 -13.87 21.31 8.33
N GLY A 43 -14.99 22.03 8.18
CA GLY A 43 -15.85 21.91 7.00
C GLY A 43 -15.11 22.25 5.71
N ALA A 44 -14.34 23.34 5.68
CA ALA A 44 -13.52 23.71 4.53
C ALA A 44 -12.43 22.66 4.23
N LEU A 45 -11.77 22.13 5.27
CA LEU A 45 -10.74 21.10 5.10
C LEU A 45 -11.35 19.80 4.55
N LEU A 46 -12.50 19.38 5.09
CA LEU A 46 -13.24 18.20 4.65
C LEU A 46 -13.82 18.37 3.24
N GLN A 47 -14.22 19.57 2.86
CA GLN A 47 -14.63 19.86 1.49
C GLN A 47 -13.47 19.60 0.53
N GLY A 48 -12.25 20.04 0.87
CA GLY A 48 -11.04 19.74 0.09
C GLY A 48 -10.75 18.24 0.00
N ASP A 49 -10.85 17.52 1.11
CA ASP A 49 -10.66 16.05 1.14
C ASP A 49 -11.71 15.33 0.28
N LEU A 50 -12.97 15.73 0.38
CA LEU A 50 -14.09 15.12 -0.35
C LEU A 50 -13.98 15.35 -1.87
N LEU A 51 -13.63 16.57 -2.27
CA LEU A 51 -13.39 16.90 -3.68
C LEU A 51 -12.18 16.14 -4.24
N ALA A 52 -11.10 16.04 -3.46
CA ALA A 52 -9.93 15.28 -3.87
C ALA A 52 -10.25 13.78 -4.04
N PHE A 53 -11.05 13.21 -3.12
CA PHE A 53 -11.49 11.83 -3.22
C PHE A 53 -12.36 11.61 -4.47
N ALA A 54 -13.39 12.45 -4.67
CA ALA A 54 -14.26 12.37 -5.84
C ALA A 54 -13.51 12.51 -7.17
N HIS A 55 -12.45 13.33 -7.21
CA HIS A 55 -11.66 13.53 -8.42
C HIS A 55 -10.73 12.36 -8.74
N ARG A 56 -10.17 11.71 -7.71
CA ARG A 56 -9.13 10.69 -7.87
C ARG A 56 -9.67 9.26 -7.87
N ASP A 57 -10.82 9.02 -7.23
CA ASP A 57 -11.48 7.72 -7.26
C ASP A 57 -12.40 7.59 -8.49
N PRO A 58 -12.08 6.70 -9.45
CA PRO A 58 -12.93 6.48 -10.61
C PRO A 58 -14.30 5.87 -10.26
N ALA A 59 -14.43 5.14 -9.14
CA ALA A 59 -15.69 4.49 -8.77
C ALA A 59 -16.77 5.51 -8.40
N SER A 60 -16.37 6.64 -7.80
CA SER A 60 -17.27 7.73 -7.46
C SER A 60 -17.86 8.48 -8.67
N ASN A 61 -17.21 8.42 -9.85
CA ASN A 61 -17.53 9.24 -11.02
C ASN A 61 -17.65 10.75 -10.69
N GLY A 62 -16.83 11.27 -9.78
CA GLY A 62 -16.89 12.68 -9.36
C GLY A 62 -18.07 13.02 -8.42
N ASN A 63 -18.82 12.02 -7.95
CA ASN A 63 -19.98 12.24 -7.09
C ASN A 63 -19.58 12.37 -5.61
N THR A 64 -19.43 13.61 -5.15
CA THR A 64 -19.13 13.92 -3.75
C THR A 64 -20.23 13.49 -2.78
N ARG A 65 -21.50 13.52 -3.18
CA ARG A 65 -22.62 13.12 -2.33
C ARG A 65 -22.60 11.61 -2.06
N LEU A 66 -22.26 10.82 -3.08
CA LEU A 66 -22.09 9.36 -2.93
C LEU A 66 -21.01 9.05 -1.88
N ILE A 67 -19.85 9.71 -1.97
CA ILE A 67 -18.76 9.50 -1.03
C ILE A 67 -19.18 9.90 0.39
N LEU A 68 -19.75 11.11 0.54
CA LEU A 68 -20.16 11.63 1.85
C LEU A 68 -21.16 10.71 2.56
N ASP A 69 -22.10 10.11 1.81
CA ASP A 69 -23.19 9.31 2.37
C ASP A 69 -22.84 7.81 2.55
N SER A 70 -21.80 7.30 1.88
CA SER A 70 -21.58 5.84 1.82
C SER A 70 -20.13 5.37 2.01
N TYR A 71 -19.14 6.25 1.95
CA TYR A 71 -17.73 5.84 2.02
C TYR A 71 -17.24 5.97 3.47
N VAL A 72 -17.25 4.85 4.20
CA VAL A 72 -16.80 4.80 5.60
C VAL A 72 -15.34 5.21 5.78
N SER A 73 -14.50 5.11 4.74
CA SER A 73 -13.11 5.59 4.80
C SER A 73 -13.03 7.12 4.83
N PHE A 74 -13.96 7.82 4.17
CA PHE A 74 -14.12 9.27 4.29
C PHE A 74 -14.66 9.65 5.68
N GLU A 75 -15.59 8.86 6.22
CA GLU A 75 -16.10 9.03 7.59
C GLU A 75 -14.98 9.02 8.64
N ALA A 76 -14.00 8.12 8.48
CA ALA A 76 -12.81 8.08 9.32
C ALA A 76 -12.00 9.39 9.28
N VAL A 77 -11.83 9.97 8.09
CA VAL A 77 -11.15 11.25 7.89
C VAL A 77 -11.96 12.37 8.54
N LEU A 78 -13.29 12.37 8.41
CA LEU A 78 -14.19 13.33 9.07
C LEU A 78 -14.00 13.33 10.57
N TYR A 79 -14.11 12.16 11.22
CA TYR A 79 -13.87 12.03 12.65
C TYR A 79 -12.48 12.53 13.03
N PHE A 80 -11.46 12.15 12.27
CA PHE A 80 -10.09 12.57 12.52
C PHE A 80 -9.93 14.09 12.41
N ARG A 81 -10.46 14.77 11.38
CA ARG A 81 -10.28 16.22 11.21
C ARG A 81 -10.80 16.98 12.44
N VAL A 82 -12.01 16.65 12.88
CA VAL A 82 -12.63 17.28 14.05
C VAL A 82 -11.85 16.92 15.32
N ALA A 83 -11.51 15.65 15.52
CA ALA A 83 -10.74 15.20 16.69
C ALA A 83 -9.37 15.85 16.78
N SER A 84 -8.69 15.99 15.65
CA SER A 84 -7.37 16.60 15.49
C SER A 84 -7.41 18.08 15.83
N ARG A 85 -8.49 18.79 15.46
CA ARG A 85 -8.71 20.16 15.94
C ARG A 85 -8.90 20.18 17.46
N LEU A 86 -9.80 19.37 18.01
CA LEU A 86 -10.06 19.33 19.46
C LEU A 86 -8.78 19.06 20.25
N TRP A 87 -7.95 18.13 19.80
CA TRP A 87 -6.68 17.79 20.42
C TRP A 87 -5.75 19.01 20.61
N ARG A 88 -5.82 19.98 19.70
CA ARG A 88 -4.96 21.18 19.67
C ARG A 88 -5.70 22.45 20.05
N MET A 89 -6.98 22.37 20.41
CA MET A 89 -7.81 23.53 20.69
C MET A 89 -7.46 24.14 22.05
N ASP A 90 -7.22 25.44 22.07
CA ASP A 90 -7.07 26.23 23.30
C ASP A 90 -8.43 26.64 23.85
N GLY A 91 -8.50 26.93 25.15
CA GLY A 91 -9.74 27.38 25.82
C GLY A 91 -10.67 26.26 26.30
N LEU A 92 -10.36 25.00 26.00
CA LEU A 92 -10.95 23.82 26.63
C LEU A 92 -9.97 23.19 27.61
N ASP A 93 -10.51 22.59 28.68
CA ASP A 93 -9.70 21.77 29.58
C ASP A 93 -8.96 20.67 28.80
N ARG A 94 -7.68 20.50 29.10
CA ARG A 94 -6.81 19.59 28.36
C ARG A 94 -7.29 18.14 28.44
N SER A 95 -7.71 17.69 29.62
CA SER A 95 -8.18 16.31 29.79
C SER A 95 -9.48 16.08 29.03
N LEU A 96 -10.38 17.07 29.06
CA LEU A 96 -11.65 17.00 28.35
C LEU A 96 -11.44 16.93 26.82
N ARG A 97 -10.60 17.80 26.25
CA ARG A 97 -10.36 17.81 24.80
C ARG A 97 -9.66 16.53 24.31
N GLU A 98 -8.73 15.96 25.08
CA GLU A 98 -8.05 14.71 24.74
C GLU A 98 -9.03 13.52 24.77
N VAL A 99 -9.91 13.46 25.77
CA VAL A 99 -10.98 12.44 25.85
C VAL A 99 -11.95 12.54 24.68
N MET A 100 -12.44 13.75 24.37
CA MET A 100 -13.37 13.95 23.25
C MET A 100 -12.72 13.59 21.90
N ALA A 101 -11.46 13.97 21.69
CA ALA A 101 -10.72 13.62 20.48
C ALA A 101 -10.57 12.10 20.32
N HIS A 102 -10.20 11.38 21.39
CA HIS A 102 -10.12 9.92 21.36
C HIS A 102 -11.47 9.23 21.14
N LYS A 103 -12.56 9.77 21.71
CA LYS A 103 -13.92 9.25 21.44
C LYS A 103 -14.28 9.36 19.97
N LEU A 104 -13.99 10.51 19.34
CA LEU A 104 -14.27 10.73 17.92
C LEU A 104 -13.44 9.80 17.02
N THR A 105 -12.12 9.72 17.21
CA THR A 105 -11.29 8.79 16.42
C THR A 105 -11.64 7.33 16.73
N GLY A 106 -12.09 7.03 17.95
CA GLY A 106 -12.61 5.72 18.34
C GLY A 106 -13.90 5.34 17.61
N ALA A 107 -14.85 6.28 17.49
CA ALA A 107 -16.06 6.10 16.71
C ALA A 107 -15.75 5.88 15.22
N GLY A 108 -14.87 6.72 14.65
CA GLY A 108 -14.38 6.54 13.29
C GLY A 108 -13.70 5.19 13.06
N LYS A 109 -12.91 4.72 14.03
CA LYS A 109 -12.30 3.38 14.00
C LYS A 109 -13.34 2.26 13.99
N VAL A 110 -14.40 2.36 14.80
CA VAL A 110 -15.47 1.36 14.84
C VAL A 110 -16.25 1.34 13.52
N ALA A 111 -16.55 2.51 12.95
CA ALA A 111 -17.30 2.61 11.69
C ALA A 111 -16.51 2.13 10.47
N SER A 112 -15.21 2.47 10.40
CA SER A 112 -14.40 2.31 9.19
C SER A 112 -13.32 1.22 9.26
N GLY A 113 -12.90 0.82 10.46
CA GLY A 113 -11.71 0.00 10.68
C GLY A 113 -10.38 0.74 10.55
N ALA A 114 -10.38 2.07 10.33
CA ALA A 114 -9.16 2.89 10.28
C ALA A 114 -8.86 3.52 11.66
N ASP A 115 -7.66 3.30 12.17
CA ASP A 115 -7.19 3.84 13.45
C ASP A 115 -6.24 5.02 13.21
N ILE A 116 -6.75 6.25 13.38
CA ILE A 116 -5.99 7.48 13.15
C ILE A 116 -5.86 8.21 14.48
N HIS A 117 -4.64 8.33 14.99
CA HIS A 117 -4.43 9.01 16.27
C HIS A 117 -4.75 10.53 16.14
N PRO A 118 -5.49 11.15 17.08
CA PRO A 118 -5.91 12.55 16.97
C PRO A 118 -4.73 13.54 16.90
N ALA A 119 -3.61 13.20 17.54
CA ALA A 119 -2.37 14.00 17.49
C ALA A 119 -1.61 13.94 16.14
N ALA A 120 -1.96 13.02 15.22
CA ALA A 120 -1.34 12.96 13.91
C ALA A 120 -1.58 14.26 13.13
N GLN A 121 -0.62 14.67 12.32
CA GLN A 121 -0.71 15.87 11.49
C GLN A 121 -0.90 15.41 10.04
N ILE A 122 -2.03 15.77 9.42
CA ILE A 122 -2.34 15.38 8.04
C ILE A 122 -2.70 16.64 7.27
N GLY A 123 -2.05 16.86 6.13
CA GLY A 123 -2.30 18.00 5.25
C GLY A 123 -3.67 17.97 4.60
N GLU A 124 -3.95 18.97 3.77
CA GLU A 124 -5.18 19.10 3.00
C GLU A 124 -5.29 18.11 1.83
N ARG A 125 -6.51 17.89 1.32
CA ARG A 125 -6.78 17.01 0.16
C ARG A 125 -6.27 15.59 0.38
N PHE A 126 -6.42 15.10 1.61
CA PHE A 126 -6.04 13.75 2.00
C PHE A 126 -7.11 12.76 1.57
N VAL A 127 -6.71 11.70 0.88
CA VAL A 127 -7.60 10.61 0.49
C VAL A 127 -7.18 9.34 1.21
N LEU A 128 -8.11 8.81 2.00
CA LEU A 128 -8.06 7.47 2.54
C LEU A 128 -9.08 6.61 1.82
N ASP A 129 -8.60 5.68 1.01
CA ASP A 129 -9.43 4.85 0.16
C ASP A 129 -9.42 3.40 0.66
N HIS A 130 -10.62 2.82 0.72
CA HIS A 130 -10.89 1.52 1.33
C HIS A 130 -10.38 1.34 2.77
N GLY A 131 -10.17 2.43 3.52
CA GLY A 131 -9.34 2.59 4.73
C GLY A 131 -9.32 1.54 5.87
N TYR A 132 -10.10 0.47 5.81
CA TYR A 132 -10.10 -0.65 6.73
C TYR A 132 -8.68 -1.20 7.00
N GLY A 133 -8.36 -1.40 8.27
CA GLY A 133 -7.06 -1.92 8.72
C GLY A 133 -5.92 -0.91 8.66
N THR A 134 -6.18 0.35 8.29
CA THR A 134 -5.17 1.41 8.30
C THR A 134 -4.87 1.86 9.73
N VAL A 135 -3.60 2.10 10.03
CA VAL A 135 -3.14 2.61 11.34
C VAL A 135 -2.18 3.78 11.13
N ILE A 136 -2.53 4.96 11.65
CA ILE A 136 -1.72 6.18 11.60
C ILE A 136 -1.39 6.62 13.02
N GLY A 137 -0.13 6.48 13.42
CA GLY A 137 0.29 6.71 14.79
C GLY A 137 0.43 8.18 15.22
N GLU A 138 0.51 8.39 16.54
CA GLU A 138 0.46 9.70 17.21
C GLU A 138 1.34 10.80 16.60
N THR A 139 2.58 10.47 16.27
CA THR A 139 3.58 11.45 15.79
C THR A 139 3.78 11.40 14.28
N CYS A 140 2.83 10.80 13.55
CA CYS A 140 2.82 10.85 12.09
C CYS A 140 2.63 12.28 11.61
N ILE A 141 3.35 12.60 10.54
CA ILE A 141 3.15 13.83 9.78
C ILE A 141 2.94 13.42 8.33
N ILE A 142 1.85 13.84 7.71
CA ILE A 142 1.48 13.55 6.33
C ILE A 142 1.24 14.88 5.62
N GLY A 143 1.89 15.08 4.48
CA GLY A 143 1.72 16.27 3.64
C GLY A 143 0.32 16.35 3.01
N GLY A 144 0.12 17.39 2.19
CA GLY A 144 -1.08 17.56 1.40
C GLY A 144 -1.11 16.60 0.20
N ASP A 145 -2.30 16.40 -0.36
CA ASP A 145 -2.51 15.64 -1.61
C ASP A 145 -2.08 14.17 -1.55
N CYS A 146 -1.96 13.59 -0.36
CA CYS A 146 -1.62 12.17 -0.20
C CYS A 146 -2.83 11.27 -0.49
N TYR A 147 -2.56 10.11 -1.10
CA TYR A 147 -3.56 9.07 -1.36
C TYR A 147 -3.08 7.76 -0.73
N ILE A 148 -3.82 7.26 0.25
CA ILE A 148 -3.46 6.08 1.04
C ILE A 148 -4.56 5.03 0.89
N LEU A 149 -4.17 3.82 0.51
CA LEU A 149 -5.07 2.67 0.45
C LEU A 149 -5.21 1.96 1.80
N ASN A 150 -6.10 0.98 1.84
CA ASN A 150 -6.41 0.16 3.01
C ASN A 150 -5.20 -0.60 3.59
N GLY A 151 -5.29 -0.98 4.86
CA GLY A 151 -4.29 -1.81 5.53
C GLY A 151 -2.92 -1.15 5.74
N VAL A 152 -2.78 0.14 5.44
CA VAL A 152 -1.50 0.86 5.58
C VAL A 152 -1.18 1.11 7.05
N VAL A 153 0.04 0.82 7.47
CA VAL A 153 0.51 1.07 8.84
C VAL A 153 1.65 2.08 8.82
N LEU A 154 1.41 3.26 9.38
CA LEU A 154 2.41 4.28 9.67
C LEU A 154 2.75 4.22 11.16
N GLY A 155 3.66 3.31 11.50
CA GLY A 155 3.89 2.81 12.86
C GLY A 155 5.22 3.21 13.49
N SER A 156 5.36 2.96 14.79
CA SER A 156 6.65 3.05 15.50
C SER A 156 7.53 1.84 15.17
N SER A 157 8.85 2.01 15.28
CA SER A 157 9.80 0.88 15.22
C SER A 157 9.87 0.10 16.54
N GLY A 158 9.54 0.75 17.67
CA GLY A 158 9.50 0.11 18.99
C GLY A 158 8.08 -0.36 19.35
N ILE A 159 7.97 -1.52 19.99
CA ILE A 159 6.70 -2.17 20.33
C ILE A 159 6.05 -1.52 21.56
N ALA A 160 6.82 -1.32 22.63
CA ALA A 160 6.39 -0.75 23.90
C ALA A 160 7.47 0.19 24.47
N ASP A 161 7.14 0.93 25.53
CA ASP A 161 8.07 1.81 26.28
C ASP A 161 8.80 2.84 25.40
N ASN A 162 8.15 3.24 24.30
CA ASN A 162 8.68 4.24 23.40
C ASN A 162 8.78 5.59 24.14
N PRO A 163 9.90 6.33 24.03
CA PRO A 163 10.06 7.62 24.67
C PRO A 163 8.95 8.60 24.27
N ALA A 164 8.27 9.16 25.27
CA ALA A 164 7.27 10.20 25.06
C ALA A 164 7.92 11.48 24.50
N GLY A 165 7.16 12.24 23.71
CA GLY A 165 7.58 13.56 23.22
C GLY A 165 8.61 13.57 22.08
N ARG A 166 9.04 12.41 21.58
CA ARG A 166 9.90 12.31 20.39
C ARG A 166 9.14 11.72 19.20
N ARG A 167 9.49 12.18 17.99
CA ARG A 167 8.96 11.59 16.76
C ARG A 167 9.42 10.13 16.67
N ARG A 168 8.46 9.23 16.49
CA ARG A 168 8.68 7.78 16.37
C ARG A 168 7.92 7.16 15.20
N HIS A 169 7.04 7.95 14.57
CA HIS A 169 6.29 7.55 13.40
C HIS A 169 6.80 8.29 12.15
N PRO A 170 6.38 7.84 10.95
CA PRO A 170 6.85 8.39 9.69
C PRO A 170 6.47 9.87 9.48
N ARG A 171 7.29 10.56 8.70
CA ARG A 171 6.89 11.76 7.97
C ARG A 171 6.73 11.40 6.50
N ILE A 172 5.58 11.76 5.94
CA ILE A 172 5.22 11.58 4.54
C ILE A 172 5.12 12.96 3.91
N GLY A 173 5.82 13.17 2.80
CA GLY A 173 5.78 14.40 2.01
C GLY A 173 4.43 14.65 1.34
N ASN A 174 4.38 15.63 0.45
CA ASN A 174 3.21 15.97 -0.35
C ASN A 174 3.08 15.06 -1.57
N ASN A 175 1.84 14.88 -2.06
CA ASN A 175 1.54 14.10 -3.27
C ASN A 175 2.04 12.63 -3.21
N VAL A 176 2.16 12.05 -2.01
CA VAL A 176 2.62 10.67 -1.87
C VAL A 176 1.45 9.71 -2.05
N GLN A 177 1.70 8.65 -2.82
CA GLN A 177 0.75 7.55 -3.02
C GLN A 177 1.26 6.30 -2.31
N ILE A 178 0.46 5.74 -1.41
CA ILE A 178 0.81 4.55 -0.64
C ILE A 178 -0.19 3.44 -0.94
N GLY A 179 0.30 2.36 -1.54
CA GLY A 179 -0.48 1.19 -1.90
C GLY A 179 -1.00 0.41 -0.69
N ALA A 180 -1.94 -0.51 -0.94
CA ALA A 180 -2.59 -1.29 0.11
C ALA A 180 -1.59 -2.12 0.91
N ASN A 181 -1.83 -2.29 2.22
CA ASN A 181 -1.03 -3.13 3.12
C ASN A 181 0.46 -2.73 3.27
N VAL A 182 0.84 -1.51 2.89
CA VAL A 182 2.19 -1.00 3.12
C VAL A 182 2.43 -0.74 4.60
N ARG A 183 3.63 -1.07 5.09
CA ARG A 183 4.06 -0.75 6.45
C ARG A 183 5.28 0.16 6.41
N VAL A 184 5.18 1.32 7.05
CA VAL A 184 6.30 2.26 7.22
C VAL A 184 6.57 2.39 8.72
N PHE A 185 7.75 1.99 9.16
CA PHE A 185 8.07 1.89 10.58
C PHE A 185 9.21 2.81 11.01
N GLY A 186 8.98 3.51 12.12
CA GLY A 186 9.95 4.39 12.76
C GLY A 186 9.89 5.82 12.27
N ALA A 187 10.85 6.64 12.72
CA ALA A 187 11.01 8.03 12.33
C ALA A 187 11.56 8.19 10.89
N VAL A 188 11.01 7.43 9.95
CA VAL A 188 11.34 7.45 8.52
C VAL A 188 10.79 8.72 7.86
N GLU A 189 11.48 9.18 6.83
CA GLU A 189 11.09 10.29 5.96
C GLU A 189 10.81 9.74 4.55
N ILE A 190 9.59 9.94 4.05
CA ILE A 190 9.21 9.68 2.65
C ILE A 190 9.04 11.04 1.97
N GLY A 191 9.86 11.32 0.95
CA GLY A 191 9.84 12.58 0.23
C GLY A 191 8.61 12.79 -0.66
N ASP A 192 8.49 14.00 -1.20
CA ASP A 192 7.35 14.41 -2.04
C ASP A 192 7.26 13.59 -3.33
N ASN A 193 6.04 13.44 -3.85
CA ASN A 193 5.75 12.72 -5.11
C ASN A 193 6.23 11.26 -5.13
N ALA A 194 6.48 10.66 -3.97
CA ALA A 194 6.86 9.27 -3.87
C ALA A 194 5.66 8.35 -4.14
N PHE A 195 5.94 7.20 -4.76
CA PHE A 195 4.96 6.12 -4.94
C PHE A 195 5.49 4.86 -4.25
N ILE A 196 4.69 4.29 -3.34
CA ILE A 196 5.02 3.05 -2.65
C ILE A 196 4.04 1.97 -3.10
N SER A 197 4.52 0.93 -3.79
CA SER A 197 3.70 -0.20 -4.20
C SER A 197 3.04 -0.90 -3.01
N PRO A 198 1.87 -1.52 -3.23
CA PRO A 198 1.22 -2.35 -2.21
C PRO A 198 2.16 -3.38 -1.57
N SER A 199 1.90 -3.69 -0.29
CA SER A 199 2.62 -4.70 0.51
C SER A 199 4.09 -4.39 0.83
N CYS A 200 4.63 -3.24 0.43
CA CYS A 200 6.00 -2.84 0.79
C CYS A 200 6.18 -2.70 2.31
N VAL A 201 7.38 -3.03 2.79
CA VAL A 201 7.83 -2.70 4.15
C VAL A 201 8.98 -1.71 4.07
N VAL A 202 8.76 -0.49 4.56
CA VAL A 202 9.71 0.62 4.51
C VAL A 202 10.26 0.89 5.92
N THR A 203 11.58 0.77 6.05
CA THR A 203 12.31 1.00 7.31
C THR A 203 13.43 2.04 7.17
N ARG A 204 13.57 2.65 5.99
CA ARG A 204 14.59 3.65 5.67
C ARG A 204 13.96 4.79 4.87
N ASN A 205 14.62 5.94 4.91
CA ASN A 205 14.17 7.13 4.20
C ASN A 205 14.10 6.89 2.69
N ILE A 206 13.10 7.50 2.06
CA ILE A 206 12.86 7.45 0.62
C ILE A 206 12.93 8.88 0.09
N PRO A 207 13.80 9.19 -0.88
CA PRO A 207 13.88 10.52 -1.49
C PRO A 207 12.60 10.91 -2.23
N SER A 208 12.42 12.21 -2.47
CA SER A 208 11.34 12.70 -3.33
C SER A 208 11.44 12.13 -4.76
N ASN A 209 10.32 12.10 -5.48
CA ASN A 209 10.20 11.61 -6.86
C ASN A 209 10.68 10.16 -7.04
N THR A 210 10.54 9.34 -6.00
CA THR A 210 10.99 7.93 -6.00
C THR A 210 9.80 6.98 -6.10
N ARG A 211 9.94 5.93 -6.90
CA ARG A 211 9.00 4.79 -6.94
C ARG A 211 9.64 3.60 -6.25
N VAL A 212 9.00 3.11 -5.18
CA VAL A 212 9.40 1.90 -4.47
C VAL A 212 8.44 0.78 -4.84
N THR A 213 8.97 -0.25 -5.49
CA THR A 213 8.21 -1.42 -5.93
C THR A 213 8.74 -2.69 -5.27
N ILE A 214 7.85 -3.64 -4.98
CA ILE A 214 8.27 -5.01 -4.70
C ILE A 214 8.77 -5.60 -6.02
N VAL A 215 10.04 -5.95 -6.07
CA VAL A 215 10.65 -6.58 -7.26
C VAL A 215 10.45 -8.09 -7.23
N ASN A 216 10.27 -8.70 -6.04
CA ASN A 216 10.23 -10.15 -5.87
C ASN A 216 9.12 -10.58 -4.89
N GLN A 217 8.20 -11.43 -5.34
CA GLN A 217 7.27 -12.21 -4.52
C GLN A 217 7.35 -13.67 -4.99
N LEU A 218 7.62 -14.60 -4.07
CA LEU A 218 7.82 -16.02 -4.40
C LEU A 218 6.69 -16.88 -3.83
N GLN A 219 6.10 -17.70 -4.70
CA GLN A 219 5.18 -18.76 -4.31
C GLN A 219 5.76 -20.11 -4.75
N ILE A 220 5.85 -21.05 -3.80
CA ILE A 220 6.31 -22.42 -4.08
C ILE A 220 5.12 -23.37 -3.94
N ALA A 221 4.77 -24.08 -5.01
CA ALA A 221 3.74 -25.12 -5.01
C ALA A 221 4.37 -26.51 -4.92
N ARG A 222 3.89 -27.34 -3.98
CA ARG A 222 4.32 -28.74 -3.80
C ARG A 222 3.12 -29.65 -3.48
N PRO A 223 3.14 -30.94 -3.86
CA PRO A 223 2.17 -31.91 -3.37
C PRO A 223 2.18 -32.02 -1.83
N SER A 224 1.02 -32.35 -1.24
CA SER A 224 0.91 -32.55 0.21
C SER A 224 1.73 -33.77 0.67
N GLY A 225 2.41 -33.65 1.81
CA GLY A 225 3.19 -34.75 2.42
C GLY A 225 4.67 -34.83 2.03
N VAL A 226 5.16 -33.95 1.14
CA VAL A 226 6.59 -33.87 0.78
C VAL A 226 7.38 -33.13 1.88
N ARG A 227 8.56 -33.66 2.25
CA ARG A 227 9.46 -33.06 3.26
C ARG A 227 9.88 -31.64 2.84
N ARG A 228 10.09 -30.75 3.81
CA ARG A 228 10.54 -29.35 3.60
C ARG A 228 12.03 -29.21 3.27
N ASP A 229 12.70 -30.33 3.05
CA ASP A 229 14.16 -30.43 2.97
C ASP A 229 14.59 -30.15 1.52
N ASN A 230 14.47 -28.87 1.09
CA ASN A 230 15.09 -28.22 -0.08
C ASN A 230 14.19 -27.06 -0.55
N CYS A 231 14.45 -25.84 -0.07
CA CYS A 231 13.80 -24.64 -0.57
C CYS A 231 14.66 -24.01 -1.65
N VAL A 232 14.21 -24.09 -2.90
CA VAL A 232 14.80 -23.42 -4.05
C VAL A 232 13.84 -22.35 -4.56
N SER A 233 14.39 -21.25 -5.03
CA SER A 233 13.72 -20.07 -5.56
C SER A 233 14.44 -19.62 -6.83
N ALA A 234 13.79 -18.80 -7.65
CA ALA A 234 14.44 -18.18 -8.79
C ALA A 234 14.00 -16.72 -8.97
N TYR A 235 14.88 -15.92 -9.57
CA TYR A 235 14.60 -14.55 -10.01
C TYR A 235 15.48 -14.20 -11.21
N ALA A 236 15.04 -13.26 -12.04
CA ALA A 236 15.85 -12.69 -13.10
C ALA A 236 16.57 -11.44 -12.62
N GLN A 237 17.86 -11.34 -12.92
CA GLN A 237 18.70 -10.17 -12.69
C GLN A 237 19.84 -10.17 -13.70
N ASP A 238 20.26 -8.99 -14.18
CA ASP A 238 21.40 -8.83 -15.10
C ASP A 238 21.31 -9.75 -16.34
N ASP A 239 20.12 -9.81 -16.95
CA ASP A 239 19.78 -10.65 -18.11
C ASP A 239 20.01 -12.16 -17.91
N ARG A 240 19.96 -12.61 -16.66
CA ARG A 240 20.13 -14.02 -16.29
C ARG A 240 19.01 -14.48 -15.38
N LEU A 241 18.70 -15.77 -15.46
CA LEU A 241 17.86 -16.44 -14.47
C LEU A 241 18.75 -17.02 -13.36
N HIS A 242 18.52 -16.62 -12.13
CA HIS A 242 19.22 -17.08 -10.94
C HIS A 242 18.33 -18.07 -10.20
N LEU A 243 18.81 -19.28 -9.97
CA LEU A 243 18.20 -20.29 -9.11
C LEU A 243 18.98 -20.36 -7.80
N VAL A 244 18.36 -20.07 -6.67
CA VAL A 244 19.00 -19.98 -5.34
C VAL A 244 18.30 -20.85 -4.32
N GLY A 245 19.03 -21.50 -3.43
CA GLY A 245 18.47 -22.34 -2.38
C GLY A 245 19.29 -23.58 -2.10
N THR A 246 18.95 -24.32 -1.04
CA THR A 246 19.72 -25.49 -0.59
C THR A 246 19.84 -26.53 -1.70
N ASN A 247 21.07 -26.89 -2.07
CA ASN A 247 21.38 -27.85 -3.12
C ASN A 247 20.74 -27.51 -4.48
N ALA A 248 20.58 -26.22 -4.82
CA ALA A 248 20.02 -25.76 -6.09
C ALA A 248 20.62 -26.45 -7.33
N MET A 249 21.90 -26.85 -7.29
CA MET A 249 22.54 -27.55 -8.41
C MET A 249 21.97 -28.95 -8.73
N GLU A 250 21.24 -29.57 -7.78
CA GLU A 250 20.63 -30.90 -7.95
C GLU A 250 19.34 -30.87 -8.78
N PHE A 251 18.78 -29.68 -9.03
CA PHE A 251 17.53 -29.51 -9.77
C PHE A 251 17.79 -29.30 -11.27
N SER A 252 17.03 -30.01 -12.10
CA SER A 252 16.81 -29.63 -13.50
C SER A 252 15.71 -28.58 -13.56
N VAL A 253 15.89 -27.57 -14.41
CA VAL A 253 14.98 -26.43 -14.52
C VAL A 253 14.46 -26.32 -15.95
N SER A 254 13.16 -26.17 -16.11
CA SER A 254 12.51 -25.86 -17.39
C SER A 254 11.50 -24.71 -17.20
N ILE A 255 11.21 -24.00 -18.30
CA ILE A 255 10.18 -22.96 -18.32
C ILE A 255 8.88 -23.61 -18.79
N VAL A 256 7.79 -23.34 -18.07
CA VAL A 256 6.44 -23.82 -18.40
C VAL A 256 5.45 -22.67 -18.41
N ASP A 257 4.29 -22.84 -19.03
CA ASP A 257 3.23 -21.84 -19.09
C ASP A 257 2.28 -21.92 -17.88
N SER A 258 1.15 -21.19 -17.90
CA SER A 258 0.19 -21.18 -16.78
C SER A 258 -0.55 -22.51 -16.57
N ASP A 259 -0.59 -23.36 -17.59
CA ASP A 259 -1.19 -24.70 -17.53
C ASP A 259 -0.11 -25.77 -17.26
N PHE A 260 1.12 -25.36 -16.93
CA PHE A 260 2.31 -26.20 -16.72
C PHE A 260 2.77 -26.97 -17.96
N MET A 261 2.43 -26.47 -19.17
CA MET A 261 2.93 -27.04 -20.42
C MET A 261 4.33 -26.49 -20.74
N PRO A 262 5.27 -27.31 -21.27
CA PRO A 262 6.61 -26.86 -21.62
C PRO A 262 6.65 -25.68 -22.59
N ALA A 263 7.43 -24.65 -22.27
CA ALA A 263 7.67 -23.50 -23.14
C ALA A 263 8.85 -23.77 -24.09
N ASP A 264 8.68 -24.71 -25.03
CA ASP A 264 9.76 -25.22 -25.92
C ASP A 264 10.41 -24.18 -26.85
N TRP A 265 9.81 -22.98 -26.93
CA TRP A 265 10.36 -21.85 -27.66
C TRP A 265 11.42 -21.07 -26.86
N LEU A 266 11.59 -21.38 -25.58
CA LEU A 266 12.65 -20.89 -24.71
C LEU A 266 13.61 -22.02 -24.34
N SER A 267 14.87 -21.67 -24.13
CA SER A 267 15.86 -22.62 -23.61
C SER A 267 16.71 -21.99 -22.51
N LEU A 268 17.08 -22.82 -21.54
CA LEU A 268 17.93 -22.45 -20.41
C LEU A 268 19.32 -23.07 -20.58
N GLN A 269 20.33 -22.22 -20.74
CA GLN A 269 21.73 -22.66 -20.75
C GLN A 269 22.37 -22.34 -19.40
N LYS A 270 22.80 -23.37 -18.68
CA LYS A 270 23.54 -23.21 -17.41
C LYS A 270 24.88 -22.52 -17.68
N LEU A 271 25.11 -21.37 -17.04
CA LEU A 271 26.33 -20.57 -17.15
C LEU A 271 27.31 -20.86 -16.02
N GLN A 272 26.80 -20.82 -14.78
CA GLN A 272 27.58 -21.03 -13.56
C GLN A 272 26.74 -21.84 -12.58
N ALA A 273 27.38 -22.74 -11.83
CA ALA A 273 26.72 -23.48 -10.77
C ALA A 273 27.64 -23.61 -9.55
N SER A 274 27.05 -23.40 -8.40
CA SER A 274 27.56 -23.74 -7.07
C SER A 274 26.48 -24.52 -6.35
N ARG A 275 26.81 -25.11 -5.19
CA ARG A 275 25.88 -25.95 -4.43
C ARG A 275 24.50 -25.31 -4.28
N ASP A 276 24.46 -24.03 -3.89
CA ASP A 276 23.23 -23.33 -3.51
C ASP A 276 22.82 -22.20 -4.48
N HIS A 277 23.54 -22.04 -5.60
CA HIS A 277 23.24 -21.02 -6.60
C HIS A 277 23.63 -21.47 -8.01
N VAL A 278 22.68 -21.41 -8.94
CA VAL A 278 22.86 -21.68 -10.37
C VAL A 278 22.40 -20.48 -11.20
N GLN A 279 23.15 -20.13 -12.24
CA GLN A 279 22.79 -19.09 -13.20
C GLN A 279 22.52 -19.71 -14.56
N TYR A 280 21.48 -19.22 -15.23
CA TYR A 280 21.09 -19.63 -16.58
C TYR A 280 21.01 -18.41 -17.50
N ALA A 281 21.55 -18.53 -18.71
CA ALA A 281 21.15 -17.69 -19.83
C ALA A 281 19.82 -18.21 -20.36
N VAL A 282 18.93 -17.28 -20.73
CA VAL A 282 17.67 -17.59 -21.39
C VAL A 282 17.80 -17.17 -22.85
N SER A 283 17.49 -18.08 -23.77
CA SER A 283 17.40 -17.77 -25.20
C SER A 283 16.03 -18.19 -25.73
N GLY A 284 15.50 -17.45 -26.70
CA GLY A 284 14.19 -17.69 -27.29
C GLY A 284 14.27 -17.87 -28.80
N ARG A 285 13.25 -18.47 -29.41
CA ARG A 285 13.05 -18.45 -30.86
C ARG A 285 12.36 -17.15 -31.27
N SER A 286 12.57 -16.71 -32.52
CA SER A 286 12.05 -15.45 -33.05
C SER A 286 10.51 -15.33 -33.06
N MET A 287 9.78 -16.44 -32.91
CA MET A 287 8.31 -16.44 -32.79
C MET A 287 7.86 -17.15 -31.52
N VAL A 288 7.04 -16.46 -30.73
CA VAL A 288 6.29 -17.06 -29.61
C VAL A 288 5.13 -17.87 -30.20
N PRO A 289 4.98 -19.17 -29.88
CA PRO A 289 3.89 -19.99 -30.39
C PRO A 289 2.50 -19.42 -30.06
N ILE A 290 1.56 -19.63 -30.98
CA ILE A 290 0.15 -19.28 -30.77
C ILE A 290 -0.41 -20.20 -29.67
N GLY A 291 -1.09 -19.63 -28.68
CA GLY A 291 -1.75 -20.38 -27.61
C GLY A 291 -0.97 -20.49 -26.30
N VAL A 292 0.23 -19.89 -26.19
CA VAL A 292 0.95 -19.80 -24.91
C VAL A 292 0.13 -19.01 -23.90
N ARG A 293 -0.12 -19.60 -22.73
CA ARG A 293 -0.84 -18.93 -21.65
C ARG A 293 0.11 -18.30 -20.65
N ARG A 294 -0.10 -17.01 -20.37
CA ARG A 294 0.65 -16.29 -19.33
C ARG A 294 -0.03 -16.47 -17.97
N PRO A 295 0.73 -16.44 -16.87
CA PRO A 295 2.17 -16.18 -16.78
C PRO A 295 3.07 -17.38 -17.14
N LEU A 296 4.37 -17.13 -17.30
CA LEU A 296 5.39 -18.19 -17.36
C LEU A 296 5.87 -18.57 -15.95
N ASN A 297 6.17 -19.84 -15.76
CA ASN A 297 6.59 -20.46 -14.50
C ASN A 297 7.87 -21.28 -14.71
N LEU A 298 8.47 -21.77 -13.61
CA LEU A 298 9.56 -22.74 -13.67
C LEU A 298 9.14 -24.06 -13.05
N GLU A 299 9.41 -25.15 -13.76
CA GLU A 299 9.40 -26.48 -13.17
C GLU A 299 10.81 -26.81 -12.67
N LEU A 300 10.90 -27.23 -11.41
CA LEU A 300 12.11 -27.71 -10.76
C LEU A 300 11.96 -29.21 -10.50
N SER A 301 12.78 -30.02 -11.13
CA SER A 301 12.72 -31.48 -11.03
C SER A 301 14.03 -32.05 -10.47
N SER A 302 13.92 -32.97 -9.51
CA SER A 302 15.01 -33.75 -8.93
C SER A 302 14.60 -35.21 -8.85
N PRO A 303 15.50 -36.17 -8.55
CA PRO A 303 15.12 -37.57 -8.38
C PRO A 303 14.09 -37.82 -7.26
N LYS A 304 13.92 -36.87 -6.34
CA LYS A 304 13.06 -37.02 -5.15
C LYS A 304 11.74 -36.27 -5.26
N GLU A 305 11.71 -35.17 -5.99
CA GLU A 305 10.57 -34.26 -6.06
C GLU A 305 10.55 -33.42 -7.33
N THR A 306 9.34 -33.04 -7.73
CA THR A 306 9.06 -31.98 -8.70
C THR A 306 8.26 -30.88 -8.01
N SER A 307 8.64 -29.63 -8.26
CA SER A 307 7.97 -28.45 -7.71
C SER A 307 7.89 -27.35 -8.76
N PHE A 308 6.95 -26.42 -8.58
CA PHE A 308 6.77 -25.31 -9.50
C PHE A 308 7.00 -23.98 -8.77
N LEU A 309 7.84 -23.13 -9.37
CA LEU A 309 7.94 -21.73 -8.99
C LEU A 309 6.98 -20.95 -9.87
N ILE A 310 5.97 -20.37 -9.22
CA ILE A 310 4.90 -19.63 -9.89
C ILE A 310 5.35 -18.19 -10.09
N GLU A 311 5.25 -17.69 -11.31
CA GLU A 311 5.66 -16.35 -11.75
C GLU A 311 7.03 -15.88 -11.20
N PRO A 312 8.14 -16.59 -11.46
CA PRO A 312 9.44 -16.17 -10.94
C PRO A 312 9.77 -14.74 -11.37
N PRO A 313 10.17 -13.86 -10.42
CA PRO A 313 10.36 -12.44 -10.69
C PRO A 313 11.24 -12.17 -11.91
N GLY A 314 10.74 -11.34 -12.82
CA GLY A 314 11.45 -10.94 -14.03
C GLY A 314 11.57 -12.02 -15.13
N LEU A 315 11.09 -13.25 -14.92
CA LEU A 315 11.12 -14.31 -15.94
C LEU A 315 10.40 -13.90 -17.23
N ALA A 316 9.24 -13.26 -17.12
CA ALA A 316 8.47 -12.80 -18.28
C ALA A 316 9.26 -11.78 -19.12
N SER A 317 9.87 -10.78 -18.46
CA SER A 317 10.69 -9.77 -19.15
C SER A 317 11.95 -10.38 -19.76
N LEU A 318 12.57 -11.35 -19.07
CA LEU A 318 13.73 -12.07 -19.57
C LEU A 318 13.38 -12.92 -20.81
N ALA A 319 12.23 -13.59 -20.80
CA ALA A 319 11.73 -14.36 -21.94
C ALA A 319 11.38 -13.47 -23.15
N GLU A 320 10.76 -12.30 -22.92
CA GLU A 320 10.46 -11.33 -23.97
C GLU A 320 11.75 -10.79 -24.61
N SER A 321 12.74 -10.42 -23.78
CA SER A 321 14.05 -9.94 -24.25
C SER A 321 14.78 -11.00 -25.07
N ALA A 322 14.73 -12.26 -24.63
CA ALA A 322 15.34 -13.39 -25.33
C ALA A 322 14.72 -13.63 -26.73
N SER A 323 13.41 -13.46 -26.88
CA SER A 323 12.73 -13.57 -28.18
C SER A 323 13.04 -12.39 -29.11
N LEU A 324 13.09 -11.17 -28.58
CA LEU A 324 13.43 -9.96 -29.35
C LEU A 324 14.87 -10.01 -29.90
N ALA A 325 15.82 -10.47 -29.09
CA ALA A 325 17.22 -10.64 -29.52
C ALA A 325 17.33 -11.59 -30.74
N SER A 326 16.57 -12.68 -30.73
CA SER A 326 16.55 -13.66 -31.84
C SER A 326 15.92 -13.10 -33.13
N GLN A 327 14.92 -12.22 -33.02
CA GLN A 327 14.35 -11.52 -34.17
C GLN A 327 15.37 -10.58 -34.83
N GLN A 328 16.15 -9.85 -34.04
CA GLN A 328 17.19 -8.96 -34.57
C GLN A 328 18.31 -9.72 -35.29
N VAL A 329 18.75 -10.87 -34.75
CA VAL A 329 19.74 -11.72 -35.42
C VAL A 329 19.21 -12.25 -36.76
N SER A 330 17.91 -12.60 -36.83
CA SER A 330 17.27 -13.12 -38.05
C SER A 330 17.07 -12.08 -39.15
N LEU A 331 17.10 -10.78 -38.83
CA LEU A 331 16.95 -9.67 -39.79
C LEU A 331 18.28 -9.21 -40.40
N VAL A 332 19.41 -9.61 -39.82
CA VAL A 332 20.77 -9.22 -40.23
C VAL A 332 21.48 -10.35 -41.00
N SER A 333 20.92 -11.57 -40.98
CA SER A 333 21.35 -12.75 -41.75
C SER A 333 20.57 -12.92 -43.04
#